data_AF-A0A9P6T2K6-F1
#
_entry.id   AF-A0A9P6T2K6-F1
#
_cell.length_a   1.000
_cell.length_b   1.000
_cell.length_c   1.000
_cell.angle_alpha   90.00
_cell.angle_beta   90.00
_cell.angle_gamma   90.00
#
_symmetry.space_group_name_H-M   'P 1'
#
loop_
_entity.id
_entity.type
_entity.pdbx_description
1 polymer ?
#
loop_
_entity_poly.entity_id
_entity_poly.type
_entity_poly.pdbx_seq_one_letter_code
_entity_poly.pdbx_strand_id
1 'polypeptide(L)'
;MYVILRPSRSYGPIQNAIAVLNLLSLLVGMILLCVGTFVYFAPGAVFVTSTLLPHLILVLGATISLVSFLGYYGAMNEKRWILWIHVLTLLIAIALQITVGAIAFVYRDHGNEVLDNAWERVYKTDPRVIQDLESFFQCCGFEHVFDRPVPVTCAIDHHFMVGCRESIQTAFQDSLQAIGVIGAILGGIELVSLLGATVLFHRFDKQKYRRECEAGEADLVQAFLEAQHIDRQIEEARRQRERQLGYESLADQVRAKSLARAHEEGLFGPRDPPAYGTF
;
A
#
# COMPACT_ATOMS: atom_id res chain seq x y z
N MET A 1 -16.75 25.47 18.57
CA MET A 1 -16.33 24.99 17.23
C MET A 1 -14.84 24.71 17.30
N TYR A 2 -14.46 23.47 17.64
CA TYR A 2 -13.05 23.10 17.68
C TYR A 2 -12.55 23.04 16.24
N VAL A 3 -11.85 24.09 15.82
CA VAL A 3 -11.05 24.04 14.60
C VAL A 3 -9.96 23.02 14.89
N ILE A 4 -10.15 21.79 14.39
CA ILE A 4 -9.07 20.82 14.28
C ILE A 4 -8.09 21.44 13.27
N LEU A 5 -7.19 22.28 13.77
CA LEU A 5 -5.99 22.69 13.06
C LEU A 5 -5.19 21.41 12.87
N ARG A 6 -5.46 20.67 11.78
CA ARG A 6 -4.53 19.64 11.31
C ARG A 6 -3.20 20.38 11.11
N PRO A 7 -2.13 20.03 11.85
CA PRO A 7 -0.86 20.70 11.69
C PRO A 7 -0.47 20.62 10.22
N SER A 8 -0.12 21.76 9.62
CA SER A 8 0.34 21.84 8.23
C SER A 8 1.48 20.85 8.06
N ARG A 9 1.22 19.76 7.34
CA ARG A 9 2.19 18.68 7.18
C ARG A 9 3.36 19.18 6.34
N SER A 10 4.57 19.15 6.89
CA SER A 10 5.84 19.34 6.17
C SER A 10 6.02 18.39 4.96
N TYR A 11 5.20 17.34 4.86
CA TYR A 11 5.23 16.28 3.82
C TYR A 11 4.32 16.57 2.62
N GLY A 12 3.59 17.70 2.64
CA GLY A 12 2.63 18.09 1.61
C GLY A 12 3.15 18.04 0.16
N PRO A 13 4.36 18.55 -0.15
CA PRO A 13 4.82 18.61 -1.54
C PRO A 13 5.02 17.23 -2.18
N ILE A 14 5.68 16.31 -1.48
CA ILE A 14 5.98 14.95 -2.00
C ILE A 14 4.69 14.14 -2.12
N GLN A 15 3.84 14.20 -1.09
CA GLN A 15 2.55 13.51 -1.08
C GLN A 15 1.64 14.02 -2.20
N ASN A 16 1.57 15.34 -2.40
CA ASN A 16 0.79 15.94 -3.46
C ASN A 16 1.35 15.61 -4.84
N ALA A 17 2.68 15.61 -5.02
CA ALA A 17 3.30 15.24 -6.29
C ALA A 17 2.97 13.79 -6.68
N ILE A 18 3.12 12.83 -5.75
CA ILE A 18 2.78 11.42 -5.98
C ILE A 18 1.29 11.28 -6.29
N ALA A 19 0.43 11.98 -5.55
CA ALA A 19 -1.01 11.93 -5.79
C ALA A 19 -1.40 12.51 -7.16
N VAL A 20 -0.81 13.63 -7.57
CA VAL A 20 -1.08 14.25 -8.89
C VAL A 20 -0.59 13.35 -10.02
N LEU A 21 0.63 12.81 -9.91
CA LEU A 21 1.17 11.88 -10.92
C LEU A 21 0.27 10.65 -11.08
N ASN A 22 -0.10 10.01 -9.97
CA ASN A 22 -1.01 8.85 -10.00
C ASN A 22 -2.41 9.23 -10.49
N LEU A 23 -2.92 10.43 -10.20
CA LEU A 23 -4.22 10.87 -10.71
C LEU A 23 -4.19 11.06 -12.24
N LEU A 24 -3.13 11.66 -12.78
CA LEU A 24 -2.95 11.80 -14.23
C LEU A 24 -2.83 10.44 -14.90
N SER A 25 -2.05 9.51 -14.33
CA SER A 25 -1.94 8.13 -14.82
C SER A 25 -3.26 7.37 -14.75
N LEU A 26 -4.09 7.62 -13.72
CA LEU A 26 -5.43 7.04 -13.62
C LEU A 26 -6.33 7.53 -14.76
N LEU A 27 -6.29 8.82 -15.09
CA LEU A 27 -7.06 9.35 -16.22
C LEU A 27 -6.64 8.70 -17.55
N VAL A 28 -5.33 8.53 -17.77
CA VAL A 28 -4.81 7.83 -18.96
C VAL A 28 -5.31 6.38 -19.00
N GLY A 29 -5.24 5.66 -17.88
CA GLY A 29 -5.73 4.28 -17.77
C GLY A 29 -7.23 4.16 -18.08
N MET A 30 -8.04 5.09 -17.56
CA MET A 30 -9.49 5.15 -17.84
C MET A 30 -9.78 5.43 -19.31
N ILE A 31 -9.03 6.33 -19.95
CA ILE A 31 -9.15 6.59 -21.39
C ILE A 31 -8.83 5.33 -22.19
N LEU A 32 -7.76 4.61 -21.86
CA LEU A 32 -7.41 3.35 -22.52
C LEU A 32 -8.50 2.28 -22.36
N LEU A 33 -9.12 2.19 -21.18
CA LEU A 33 -10.27 1.30 -20.98
C LEU A 33 -11.47 1.68 -21.84
N CYS A 34 -11.79 2.96 -21.93
CA CYS A 34 -12.87 3.45 -22.80
C CYS A 34 -12.59 3.15 -24.27
N VAL A 35 -11.38 3.45 -24.76
CA VAL A 35 -10.96 3.17 -26.14
C VAL A 35 -10.95 1.66 -26.41
N GLY A 36 -10.37 0.86 -25.52
CA GLY A 36 -10.33 -0.59 -25.67
C GLY A 36 -11.72 -1.21 -25.71
N THR A 37 -12.64 -0.75 -24.85
CA THR A 37 -14.03 -1.19 -24.84
C THR A 37 -14.75 -0.79 -26.13
N PHE A 38 -14.55 0.45 -26.59
CA PHE A 38 -15.13 0.92 -27.85
C PHE A 38 -14.66 0.07 -29.04
N VAL A 39 -13.34 -0.17 -29.15
CA VAL A 39 -12.77 -1.00 -30.22
C VAL A 39 -13.27 -2.44 -30.13
N TYR A 40 -13.41 -3.00 -28.93
CA TYR A 40 -13.91 -4.36 -28.72
C TYR A 40 -15.35 -4.54 -29.20
N PHE A 41 -16.23 -3.55 -28.98
CA PHE A 41 -17.66 -3.65 -29.32
C PHE A 41 -18.04 -3.05 -30.67
N ALA A 42 -17.17 -2.28 -31.34
CA ALA A 42 -17.52 -1.61 -32.60
C ALA A 42 -17.60 -2.62 -33.77
N PRO A 43 -18.80 -2.86 -34.34
CA PRO A 43 -19.05 -3.92 -35.35
C PRO A 43 -18.45 -3.65 -36.75
N GLY A 44 -17.54 -2.68 -36.88
CA GLY A 44 -16.79 -2.39 -38.11
C GLY A 44 -15.27 -2.21 -37.92
N ALA A 45 -14.78 -2.16 -36.67
CA ALA A 45 -13.35 -2.02 -36.37
C ALA A 45 -12.62 -3.38 -36.31
N VAL A 46 -13.38 -4.47 -36.11
CA VAL A 46 -12.88 -5.83 -35.98
C VAL A 46 -12.41 -6.42 -37.33
N PHE A 47 -12.79 -5.82 -38.46
CA PHE A 47 -12.40 -6.32 -39.78
C PHE A 47 -10.93 -6.06 -40.14
N VAL A 48 -10.22 -5.24 -39.36
CA VAL A 48 -8.82 -4.82 -39.64
C VAL A 48 -7.90 -5.07 -38.44
N THR A 49 -8.44 -5.44 -37.27
CA THR A 49 -7.63 -5.64 -36.06
C THR A 49 -7.77 -7.06 -35.54
N SER A 50 -6.63 -7.73 -35.37
CA SER A 50 -6.54 -9.03 -34.73
C SER A 50 -7.30 -9.02 -33.39
N THR A 51 -8.03 -10.10 -33.10
CA THR A 51 -8.85 -10.23 -31.88
C THR A 51 -8.05 -9.97 -30.60
N LEU A 52 -6.73 -10.13 -30.65
CA LEU A 52 -5.81 -9.92 -29.53
C LEU A 52 -5.63 -8.43 -29.15
N LEU A 53 -5.60 -7.52 -30.11
CA LEU A 53 -5.29 -6.10 -29.86
C LEU A 53 -6.23 -5.41 -28.85
N PRO A 54 -7.57 -5.48 -28.97
CA PRO A 54 -8.46 -4.85 -27.99
C PRO A 54 -8.33 -5.46 -26.59
N HIS A 55 -8.06 -6.76 -26.47
CA HIS A 55 -7.82 -7.41 -25.19
C HIS A 55 -6.55 -6.88 -24.51
N LEU A 56 -5.46 -6.69 -25.28
CA LEU A 56 -4.22 -6.13 -24.76
C LEU A 56 -4.41 -4.69 -24.26
N ILE A 57 -5.14 -3.85 -25.01
CA ILE A 57 -5.45 -2.47 -24.60
C ILE A 57 -6.26 -2.46 -23.30
N LEU A 58 -7.27 -3.35 -23.17
CA LEU A 58 -8.09 -3.46 -21.96
C LEU A 58 -7.28 -3.91 -20.74
N VAL A 59 -6.45 -4.94 -20.88
CA VAL A 59 -5.59 -5.43 -19.79
C VAL A 59 -4.58 -4.36 -19.37
N LEU A 60 -3.97 -3.68 -20.34
CA LEU A 60 -3.03 -2.59 -20.07
C LEU A 60 -3.73 -1.40 -19.37
N GLY A 61 -4.89 -0.97 -19.87
CA GLY A 61 -5.68 0.09 -19.26
C GLY A 61 -6.13 -0.25 -17.84
N ALA A 62 -6.57 -1.49 -17.60
CA ALA A 62 -7.00 -1.96 -16.29
C ALA A 62 -5.86 -1.98 -15.28
N THR A 63 -4.69 -2.51 -15.67
CA THR A 63 -3.51 -2.58 -14.81
C THR A 63 -3.00 -1.18 -14.45
N ILE A 64 -2.87 -0.28 -15.43
CA ILE A 64 -2.49 1.12 -15.19
C ILE A 64 -3.48 1.80 -14.24
N SER A 65 -4.79 1.62 -14.45
CA SER A 65 -5.82 2.21 -13.60
C SER A 65 -5.75 1.68 -12.17
N LEU A 66 -5.55 0.37 -11.99
CA LEU A 66 -5.44 -0.25 -10.67
C LEU A 66 -4.21 0.26 -9.90
N VAL A 67 -3.03 0.26 -10.53
CA VAL A 67 -1.78 0.74 -9.93
C VAL A 67 -1.92 2.22 -9.53
N SER A 68 -2.47 3.02 -10.42
CA SER A 68 -2.67 4.47 -10.24
C SER A 68 -3.68 4.77 -9.13
N PHE A 69 -4.78 4.02 -9.06
CA PHE A 69 -5.76 4.15 -8.00
C PHE A 69 -5.13 3.84 -6.63
N LEU A 70 -4.39 2.74 -6.52
CA LEU A 70 -3.68 2.37 -5.29
C LEU A 70 -2.64 3.42 -4.89
N GLY A 71 -1.93 4.01 -5.86
CA GLY A 71 -0.95 5.08 -5.61
C GLY A 71 -1.60 6.37 -5.11
N TYR A 72 -2.69 6.80 -5.73
CA TYR A 72 -3.45 7.98 -5.29
C TYR A 72 -4.04 7.77 -3.89
N TYR A 73 -4.74 6.65 -3.68
CA TYR A 73 -5.34 6.33 -2.38
C TYR A 73 -4.30 6.09 -1.30
N GLY A 74 -3.18 5.45 -1.62
CA GLY A 74 -2.06 5.21 -0.71
C GLY A 74 -1.33 6.49 -0.32
N ALA A 75 -1.21 7.45 -1.24
CA ALA A 75 -0.67 8.77 -0.92
C ALA A 75 -1.63 9.57 -0.03
N MET A 76 -2.94 9.49 -0.24
CA MET A 76 -3.92 10.28 0.52
C MET A 76 -4.28 9.70 1.88
N ASN A 77 -4.21 8.38 2.05
CA ASN A 77 -4.59 7.69 3.28
C ASN A 77 -3.38 7.22 4.08
N GLU A 78 -3.37 7.46 5.40
CA GLU A 78 -2.31 6.98 6.32
C GLU A 78 -2.39 5.46 6.60
N LYS A 79 -3.23 4.71 5.87
CA LYS A 79 -3.41 3.28 6.08
C LYS A 79 -2.21 2.52 5.49
N ARG A 80 -1.32 2.07 6.37
CA ARG A 80 -0.10 1.30 6.01
C ARG A 80 -0.36 0.17 5.02
N TRP A 81 -1.46 -0.56 5.19
CA TRP A 81 -1.84 -1.67 4.31
C TRP A 81 -2.01 -1.23 2.85
N ILE A 82 -2.62 -0.07 2.59
CA ILE A 82 -2.83 0.43 1.23
C ILE A 82 -1.48 0.80 0.58
N LEU A 83 -0.60 1.45 1.33
CA LEU A 83 0.74 1.79 0.86
C LEU A 83 1.59 0.55 0.58
N TRP A 84 1.45 -0.50 1.40
CA TRP A 84 2.12 -1.79 1.21
C TRP A 84 1.65 -2.49 -0.06
N ILE A 85 0.32 -2.51 -0.29
CA ILE A 85 -0.26 -3.06 -1.52
C ILE A 85 0.26 -2.28 -2.73
N HIS A 86 0.29 -0.94 -2.67
CA HIS A 86 0.84 -0.13 -3.76
C HIS A 86 2.29 -0.47 -4.09
N VAL A 87 3.16 -0.59 -3.09
CA VAL A 87 4.57 -1.00 -3.27
C VAL A 87 4.66 -2.40 -3.89
N LEU A 88 3.88 -3.36 -3.39
CA LEU A 88 3.86 -4.72 -3.93
C LEU A 88 3.41 -4.74 -5.40
N THR A 89 2.37 -3.99 -5.74
CA THR A 89 1.88 -3.88 -7.12
C THR A 89 2.93 -3.25 -8.04
N LEU A 90 3.66 -2.22 -7.61
CA LEU A 90 4.77 -1.64 -8.37
C LEU A 90 5.90 -2.65 -8.61
N LEU A 91 6.26 -3.45 -7.60
CA LEU A 91 7.28 -4.48 -7.76
C LEU A 91 6.86 -5.54 -8.79
N ILE A 92 5.60 -5.94 -8.79
CA ILE A 92 5.05 -6.88 -9.78
C ILE A 92 5.08 -6.24 -11.18
N ALA A 93 4.70 -4.96 -11.32
CA ALA A 93 4.73 -4.24 -12.59
C ALA A 93 6.15 -4.17 -13.17
N ILE A 94 7.14 -3.81 -12.34
CA ILE A 94 8.56 -3.79 -12.72
C ILE A 94 9.02 -5.18 -13.16
N ALA A 95 8.66 -6.24 -12.42
CA ALA A 95 9.04 -7.61 -12.78
C ALA A 95 8.43 -8.04 -14.13
N LEU A 96 7.16 -7.70 -14.38
CA LEU A 96 6.51 -7.95 -15.67
C LEU A 96 7.20 -7.18 -16.80
N GLN A 97 7.55 -5.92 -16.56
CA GLN A 97 8.22 -5.09 -17.55
C GLN A 97 9.61 -5.62 -17.92
N ILE A 98 10.38 -6.06 -16.92
CA ILE A 98 11.66 -6.75 -17.14
C ILE A 98 11.46 -8.06 -17.90
N THR A 99 10.41 -8.83 -17.56
CA THR A 99 10.11 -10.10 -18.24
C THR A 99 9.76 -9.88 -19.71
N VAL A 100 8.89 -8.92 -20.01
CA VAL A 100 8.53 -8.56 -21.39
C VAL A 100 9.76 -8.06 -22.15
N GLY A 101 10.57 -7.21 -21.52
CA GLY A 101 11.83 -6.72 -22.12
C GLY A 101 12.83 -7.85 -22.42
N ALA A 102 12.97 -8.82 -21.50
CA ALA A 102 13.83 -9.98 -21.68
C ALA A 102 13.33 -10.90 -22.81
N ILE A 103 12.02 -11.16 -22.87
CA ILE A 103 11.41 -11.90 -23.97
C ILE A 103 11.68 -11.18 -25.29
N ALA A 104 11.40 -9.88 -25.38
CA ALA A 104 11.63 -9.09 -26.59
C ALA A 104 13.11 -9.14 -27.03
N PHE A 105 14.05 -9.12 -26.07
CA PHE A 105 15.48 -9.24 -26.34
C PHE A 105 15.85 -10.61 -26.94
N VAL A 106 15.35 -11.72 -26.38
CA VAL A 106 15.61 -13.07 -26.90
C VAL A 106 15.02 -13.25 -28.31
N TYR A 107 13.80 -12.75 -28.52
CA TYR A 107 13.14 -12.81 -29.82
C TYR A 107 13.85 -12.00 -30.90
N ARG A 108 14.69 -11.02 -30.54
CA ARG A 108 15.54 -10.32 -31.52
C ARG A 108 16.51 -11.27 -32.22
N ASP A 109 17.09 -12.23 -31.49
CA ASP A 109 18.14 -13.10 -32.00
C ASP A 109 17.59 -14.40 -32.63
N HIS A 110 16.49 -14.93 -32.09
CA HIS A 110 15.90 -16.21 -32.54
C HIS A 110 14.53 -16.04 -33.24
N GLY A 111 14.09 -14.81 -33.43
CA GLY A 111 12.75 -14.50 -33.95
C GLY A 111 12.47 -15.08 -35.33
N ASN A 112 13.50 -15.27 -36.15
CA ASN A 112 13.36 -15.73 -37.53
C ASN A 112 12.85 -17.17 -37.63
N GLU A 113 13.40 -18.06 -36.81
CA GLU A 113 12.99 -19.47 -36.76
C GLU A 113 11.62 -19.60 -36.08
N VAL A 114 11.36 -18.82 -35.03
CA VAL A 114 10.07 -18.83 -34.35
C VAL A 114 8.97 -18.31 -35.27
N LEU A 115 9.24 -17.25 -36.04
CA LEU A 115 8.29 -16.66 -36.98
C LEU A 115 8.00 -17.59 -38.16
N ASP A 116 9.01 -18.27 -38.71
CA ASP A 116 8.82 -19.27 -39.77
C ASP A 116 7.96 -20.45 -39.29
N ASN A 117 8.27 -20.99 -38.11
CA ASN A 117 7.50 -22.07 -37.50
C ASN A 117 6.05 -21.65 -37.19
N ALA A 118 5.84 -20.41 -36.76
CA ALA A 118 4.51 -19.85 -36.54
C ALA A 118 3.76 -19.68 -37.86
N TRP A 119 4.42 -19.14 -38.89
CA TRP A 119 3.86 -18.98 -40.23
C TRP A 119 3.43 -20.33 -40.81
N GLU A 120 4.28 -21.35 -40.74
CA GLU A 120 3.98 -22.71 -41.19
C GLU A 120 2.76 -23.31 -40.49
N ARG A 121 2.66 -23.12 -39.17
CA ARG A 121 1.52 -23.62 -38.39
C ARG A 121 0.22 -22.94 -38.80
N VAL A 122 0.24 -21.62 -38.94
CA VAL A 122 -0.95 -20.83 -39.31
C VAL A 122 -1.35 -21.14 -40.75
N TYR A 123 -0.39 -21.19 -41.67
CA TYR A 123 -0.62 -21.59 -43.07
C TYR A 123 -1.36 -22.93 -43.19
N LYS A 124 -1.01 -23.91 -42.35
CA LYS A 124 -1.67 -25.23 -42.32
C LYS A 124 -3.03 -25.26 -41.63
N THR A 125 -3.26 -24.39 -40.65
CA THR A 125 -4.45 -24.47 -39.77
C THR A 125 -5.54 -23.49 -40.18
N ASP A 126 -5.16 -22.25 -40.48
CA ASP A 126 -6.08 -21.18 -40.87
C ASP A 126 -5.40 -20.23 -41.89
N PRO A 127 -5.44 -20.57 -43.19
CA PRO A 127 -4.80 -19.78 -44.23
C PRO A 127 -5.42 -18.38 -44.41
N ARG A 128 -6.61 -18.12 -43.87
CA ARG A 128 -7.21 -16.76 -43.90
C ARG A 128 -6.39 -15.78 -43.09
N VAL A 129 -5.79 -16.23 -41.99
CA VAL A 129 -4.91 -15.40 -41.17
C VAL A 129 -3.65 -15.01 -41.95
N ILE A 130 -3.12 -15.91 -42.78
CA ILE A 130 -1.99 -15.57 -43.67
C ILE A 130 -2.40 -14.50 -44.68
N GLN A 131 -3.56 -14.66 -45.32
CA GLN A 131 -4.10 -13.66 -46.25
C GLN A 131 -4.27 -12.28 -45.60
N ASP A 132 -4.79 -12.24 -44.36
CA ASP A 132 -4.95 -11.01 -43.60
C ASP A 132 -3.58 -10.38 -43.26
N LEU A 133 -2.59 -11.20 -42.88
CA LEU A 133 -1.22 -10.74 -42.60
C LEU A 133 -0.52 -10.21 -43.86
N GLU A 134 -0.64 -10.90 -44.99
CA GLU A 134 -0.09 -10.48 -46.29
C GLU A 134 -0.68 -9.13 -46.73
N SER A 135 -1.99 -8.95 -46.57
CA SER A 135 -2.68 -7.68 -46.84
C SER A 135 -2.24 -6.58 -45.88
N PHE A 136 -2.13 -6.89 -44.57
CA PHE A 136 -1.77 -5.93 -43.53
C PHE A 136 -0.34 -5.42 -43.67
N PHE A 137 0.62 -6.32 -43.95
CA PHE A 137 2.04 -5.99 -44.09
C PHE A 137 2.46 -5.68 -45.54
N GLN A 138 1.52 -5.71 -46.49
CA GLN A 138 1.74 -5.43 -47.91
C GLN A 138 2.87 -6.27 -48.52
N CYS A 139 2.81 -7.58 -48.28
CA CYS A 139 3.82 -8.56 -48.67
C CYS A 139 3.15 -9.85 -49.14
N CYS A 140 3.89 -10.74 -49.80
CA CYS A 140 3.40 -12.07 -50.15
C CYS A 140 4.42 -13.13 -49.78
N GLY A 141 3.96 -14.29 -49.34
CA GLY A 141 4.80 -15.40 -48.87
C GLY A 141 5.68 -15.03 -47.68
N PHE A 142 6.32 -16.04 -47.06
CA PHE A 142 7.14 -15.79 -45.88
C PHE A 142 8.55 -15.28 -46.23
N GLU A 143 9.43 -16.15 -46.74
CA GLU A 143 10.81 -15.75 -47.08
C GLU A 143 10.87 -14.96 -48.39
N HIS A 144 10.04 -15.33 -49.37
CA HIS A 144 9.94 -14.70 -50.68
C HIS A 144 8.50 -14.83 -51.23
N VAL A 145 8.17 -14.06 -52.28
CA VAL A 145 6.80 -13.89 -52.80
C VAL A 145 6.07 -15.18 -53.21
N PHE A 146 6.81 -16.27 -53.46
CA PHE A 146 6.26 -17.59 -53.80
C PHE A 146 6.36 -18.63 -52.67
N ASP A 147 6.81 -18.25 -51.47
CA ASP A 147 6.93 -19.16 -50.31
C ASP A 147 5.63 -19.18 -49.51
N ARG A 148 4.80 -20.20 -49.73
CA ARG A 148 3.51 -20.39 -49.04
C ARG A 148 2.58 -19.14 -49.06
N PRO A 149 2.36 -18.48 -50.21
CA PRO A 149 1.47 -17.31 -50.28
C PRO A 149 -0.02 -17.68 -50.26
N VAL A 150 -0.89 -16.80 -49.76
CA VAL A 150 -2.35 -17.03 -49.71
C VAL A 150 -3.17 -15.80 -50.14
N PRO A 151 -3.83 -15.81 -51.32
CA PRO A 151 -3.88 -16.89 -52.31
C PRO A 151 -2.56 -17.01 -53.08
N VAL A 152 -2.41 -18.09 -53.83
CA VAL A 152 -1.22 -18.32 -54.69
C VAL A 152 -0.95 -17.19 -55.68
N THR A 153 -1.97 -16.40 -56.02
CA THR A 153 -1.90 -15.24 -56.91
C THR A 153 -1.58 -13.92 -56.20
N CYS A 154 -1.35 -13.90 -54.88
CA CYS A 154 -1.11 -12.68 -54.07
C CYS A 154 -0.16 -11.69 -54.75
N ALA A 155 1.01 -12.16 -55.20
CA ALA A 155 2.04 -11.30 -55.80
C ALA A 155 1.61 -10.68 -57.14
N ILE A 156 0.73 -11.38 -57.89
CA ILE A 156 0.21 -10.92 -59.17
C ILE A 156 -0.94 -9.95 -58.96
N ASP A 157 -1.87 -10.27 -58.06
CA ASP A 157 -3.07 -9.49 -57.83
C ASP A 157 -2.74 -8.15 -57.16
N HIS A 158 -1.84 -8.16 -56.17
CA HIS A 158 -1.49 -6.99 -55.36
C HIS A 158 -0.18 -6.30 -55.75
N HIS A 159 0.63 -6.90 -56.64
CA HIS A 159 1.94 -6.38 -57.05
C HIS A 159 2.94 -6.19 -55.88
N PHE A 160 2.80 -6.96 -54.80
CA PHE A 160 3.76 -6.96 -53.70
C PHE A 160 5.00 -7.78 -54.10
N MET A 161 6.18 -7.14 -54.05
CA MET A 161 7.45 -7.71 -54.54
C MET A 161 8.39 -8.15 -53.41
N VAL A 162 7.92 -8.14 -52.16
CA VAL A 162 8.71 -8.45 -50.96
C VAL A 162 8.07 -9.59 -50.17
N GLY A 163 8.92 -10.42 -49.57
CA GLY A 163 8.50 -11.46 -48.62
C GLY A 163 8.08 -10.87 -47.27
N CYS A 164 7.11 -11.48 -46.62
CA CYS A 164 6.58 -10.97 -45.35
C CYS A 164 7.58 -11.00 -44.20
N ARG A 165 8.62 -11.84 -44.25
CA ARG A 165 9.69 -11.83 -43.24
C ARG A 165 10.28 -10.42 -43.06
N GLU A 166 10.66 -9.75 -44.14
CA GLU A 166 11.31 -8.44 -44.09
C GLU A 166 10.36 -7.34 -43.61
N SER A 167 9.13 -7.31 -44.15
CA SER A 167 8.09 -6.35 -43.73
C SER A 167 7.73 -6.50 -42.26
N ILE A 168 7.56 -7.75 -41.79
CA ILE A 168 7.27 -8.05 -40.39
C ILE A 168 8.45 -7.64 -39.52
N GLN A 169 9.68 -8.04 -39.84
CA GLN A 169 10.86 -7.68 -39.04
C GLN A 169 11.05 -6.17 -38.91
N THR A 170 10.87 -5.43 -40.01
CA THR A 170 10.99 -3.97 -40.01
C THR A 170 9.90 -3.34 -39.15
N ALA A 171 8.65 -3.75 -39.33
CA ALA A 171 7.53 -3.26 -38.52
C ALA A 171 7.69 -3.59 -37.02
N PHE A 172 8.21 -4.78 -36.70
CA PHE A 172 8.53 -5.18 -35.33
C PHE A 172 9.70 -4.37 -34.76
N GLN A 173 10.78 -4.14 -35.50
CA GLN A 173 11.92 -3.35 -35.01
C GLN A 173 11.52 -1.91 -34.68
N ASP A 174 10.78 -1.26 -35.58
CA ASP A 174 10.30 0.11 -35.36
C ASP A 174 9.37 0.19 -34.15
N SER A 175 8.46 -0.79 -34.03
CA SER A 175 7.53 -0.87 -32.90
C SER A 175 8.24 -1.19 -31.60
N LEU A 176 9.20 -2.12 -31.60
CA LEU A 176 9.97 -2.51 -30.41
C LEU A 176 10.83 -1.35 -29.89
N GLN A 177 11.37 -0.51 -30.77
CA GLN A 177 12.08 0.69 -30.34
C GLN A 177 11.15 1.66 -29.62
N ALA A 178 9.96 1.93 -30.17
CA ALA A 178 8.97 2.79 -29.52
C ALA A 178 8.48 2.19 -28.19
N ILE A 179 8.11 0.90 -28.16
CA ILE A 179 7.70 0.18 -26.96
C ILE A 179 8.81 0.18 -25.91
N GLY A 180 10.07 0.02 -26.33
CA GLY A 180 11.23 0.06 -25.46
C GLY A 180 11.42 1.42 -24.80
N VAL A 181 11.30 2.51 -25.55
CA VAL A 181 11.37 3.88 -25.02
C VAL A 181 10.23 4.17 -24.06
N ILE A 182 8.99 3.85 -24.45
CA ILE A 182 7.81 4.00 -23.59
C ILE A 182 7.99 3.18 -22.30
N GLY A 183 8.49 1.94 -22.44
CA GLY A 183 8.79 1.08 -21.32
C GLY A 183 9.82 1.68 -20.37
N ALA A 184 10.94 2.17 -20.88
CA ALA A 184 11.97 2.81 -20.05
C ALA A 184 11.44 4.02 -19.28
N ILE A 185 10.60 4.85 -19.91
CA ILE A 185 9.95 5.99 -19.25
C ILE A 185 9.01 5.51 -18.14
N LEU A 186 8.17 4.51 -18.42
CA LEU A 186 7.28 3.91 -17.43
C LEU A 186 8.07 3.33 -16.25
N GLY A 187 9.13 2.57 -16.49
CA GLY A 187 9.99 2.02 -15.44
C GLY A 187 10.67 3.10 -14.60
N GLY A 188 11.04 4.23 -15.21
CA GLY A 188 11.53 5.41 -14.48
C GLY A 188 10.48 6.03 -13.57
N ILE A 189 9.24 6.18 -14.05
CA ILE A 189 8.11 6.69 -13.26
C ILE A 189 7.77 5.74 -12.10
N GLU A 190 7.78 4.43 -12.36
CA GLU A 190 7.56 3.39 -11.36
C GLU A 190 8.64 3.43 -10.28
N LEU A 191 9.92 3.61 -10.66
CA LEU A 191 11.02 3.73 -9.72
C LEU A 191 10.88 4.95 -8.82
N VAL A 192 10.54 6.12 -9.39
CA VAL A 192 10.30 7.34 -8.61
C VAL A 192 9.13 7.14 -7.64
N SER A 193 8.06 6.50 -8.09
CA SER A 193 6.88 6.21 -7.28
C SER A 193 7.21 5.24 -6.15
N LEU A 194 8.00 4.20 -6.43
CA LEU A 194 8.48 3.23 -5.46
C LEU A 194 9.34 3.90 -4.39
N LEU A 195 10.34 4.69 -4.78
CA LEU A 195 11.20 5.43 -3.85
C LEU A 195 10.37 6.39 -2.98
N GLY A 196 9.43 7.12 -3.59
CA GLY A 196 8.51 8.01 -2.89
C GLY A 196 7.64 7.27 -1.88
N ALA A 197 7.06 6.13 -2.27
CA ALA A 197 6.24 5.27 -1.41
C ALA A 197 7.05 4.68 -0.24
N THR A 198 8.29 4.24 -0.48
CA THR A 198 9.19 3.74 0.57
C THR A 198 9.55 4.83 1.58
N VAL A 199 9.84 6.05 1.11
CA VAL A 199 10.09 7.20 1.99
C VAL A 199 8.85 7.51 2.83
N LEU A 200 7.67 7.54 2.23
CA LEU A 200 6.39 7.72 2.94
C LEU A 200 6.18 6.62 3.99
N PHE A 201 6.48 5.36 3.64
CA PHE A 201 6.33 4.21 4.53
C PHE A 201 7.23 4.34 5.76
N HIS A 202 8.54 4.60 5.58
CA HIS A 202 9.46 4.80 6.71
C HIS A 202 9.08 5.98 7.58
N ARG A 203 8.56 7.06 6.99
CA ARG A 203 8.12 8.24 7.75
C ARG A 203 6.86 7.95 8.56
N PHE A 204 5.88 7.23 8.00
CA PHE A 204 4.71 6.76 8.74
C PHE A 204 5.09 5.77 9.84
N ASP A 205 6.15 4.99 9.64
CA ASP A 205 6.65 4.08 10.67
C ASP A 205 7.29 4.82 11.83
N LYS A 206 8.20 5.73 11.52
CA LYS A 206 8.83 6.60 12.52
C LYS A 206 7.83 7.46 13.29
N GLN A 207 6.77 7.96 12.64
CA GLN A 207 5.74 8.73 13.33
C GLN A 207 4.93 7.89 14.32
N LYS A 208 4.54 6.66 13.94
CA LYS A 208 3.81 5.78 14.86
C LYS A 208 4.67 5.42 16.06
N TYR A 209 5.93 5.04 15.83
CA TYR A 209 6.88 4.73 16.90
C TYR A 209 7.06 5.92 17.85
N ARG A 210 7.20 7.14 17.32
CA ARG A 210 7.31 8.36 18.14
C ARG A 210 6.05 8.58 18.97
N ARG A 211 4.85 8.43 18.39
CA ARG A 211 3.57 8.57 19.12
C ARG A 211 3.43 7.53 20.22
N GLU A 212 3.83 6.28 19.96
CA GLU A 212 3.80 5.21 20.98
C GLU A 212 4.78 5.51 22.12
N CYS A 213 5.96 6.05 21.81
CA CYS A 213 6.95 6.43 22.82
C CYS A 213 6.49 7.65 23.64
N GLU A 214 5.94 8.68 23.01
CA GLU A 214 5.36 9.86 23.68
C GLU A 214 4.17 9.46 24.57
N ALA A 215 3.32 8.52 24.12
CA ALA A 215 2.23 7.98 24.93
C ALA A 215 2.75 7.20 26.14
N GLY A 216 3.76 6.34 25.95
CA GLY A 216 4.37 5.58 27.05
C GLY A 216 5.09 6.47 28.06
N GLU A 217 5.74 7.55 27.61
CA GLU A 217 6.36 8.53 28.50
C GLU A 217 5.29 9.28 29.32
N ALA A 218 4.18 9.69 28.70
CA ALA A 218 3.07 10.32 29.42
C ALA A 218 2.44 9.38 30.46
N ASP A 219 2.22 8.10 30.11
CA ASP A 219 1.69 7.09 31.03
C ASP A 219 2.66 6.84 32.20
N LEU A 220 3.97 6.81 31.95
CA LEU A 220 4.99 6.66 32.99
C LEU A 220 5.02 7.85 33.95
N VAL A 221 4.95 9.08 33.43
CA VAL A 221 4.89 10.31 34.24
C VAL A 221 3.63 10.30 35.10
N GLN A 222 2.49 9.90 34.52
CA GLN A 222 1.23 9.78 35.25
C GLN A 222 1.33 8.77 36.40
N ALA A 223 1.89 7.58 36.15
CA ALA A 223 2.08 6.56 37.18
C ALA A 223 3.02 7.03 38.32
N PHE A 224 4.08 7.78 37.99
CA PHE A 224 4.98 8.35 38.98
C PHE A 224 4.28 9.39 39.87
N LEU A 225 3.48 10.27 39.27
CA LEU A 225 2.71 11.27 40.01
C LEU A 225 1.69 10.62 40.95
N GLU A 226 1.01 9.56 40.51
CA GLU A 226 0.08 8.79 41.35
C GLU A 226 0.80 8.14 42.54
N ALA A 227 1.96 7.53 42.31
CA ALA A 227 2.77 6.94 43.39
C ALA A 227 3.20 7.99 44.43
N GLN A 228 3.66 9.16 43.97
CA GLN A 228 4.04 10.26 44.87
C GLN A 228 2.84 10.81 45.65
N HIS A 229 1.66 10.85 45.02
CA HIS A 229 0.43 11.26 45.69
C HIS A 229 0.02 10.29 46.81
N ILE A 230 0.10 8.98 46.54
CA ILE A 230 -0.21 7.94 47.53
C ILE A 230 0.75 8.01 48.72
N ASP A 231 2.05 8.16 48.47
CA ASP A 231 3.06 8.22 49.54
C ASP A 231 2.80 9.41 50.49
N ARG A 232 2.43 10.55 49.91
CA ARG A 232 2.02 11.74 50.68
C ARG A 232 0.80 11.47 51.56
N GLN A 233 -0.21 10.78 51.04
CA GLN A 233 -1.40 10.42 51.84
C GLN A 233 -1.06 9.45 52.97
N ILE A 234 -0.16 8.49 52.73
CA ILE A 234 0.28 7.54 53.77
C ILE A 234 1.02 8.27 54.89
N GLU A 235 1.91 9.22 54.57
CA GLU A 235 2.59 10.04 55.58
C GLU A 235 1.61 10.89 56.39
N GLU A 236 0.64 11.53 55.74
CA GLU A 236 -0.38 12.32 56.42
C GLU A 236 -1.24 11.47 57.36
N ALA A 237 -1.68 10.29 56.91
CA ALA A 237 -2.42 9.34 57.72
C ALA A 237 -1.59 8.84 58.92
N ARG A 238 -0.31 8.55 58.72
CA ARG A 238 0.60 8.16 59.81
C ARG A 238 0.73 9.28 60.86
N ARG A 239 0.93 10.53 60.44
CA ARG A 239 1.01 11.69 61.36
C ARG A 239 -0.30 11.95 62.12
N GLN A 240 -1.45 11.71 61.50
CA GLN A 240 -2.75 11.81 62.19
C GLN A 240 -2.89 10.72 63.26
N ARG A 241 -2.50 9.48 62.93
CA ARG A 241 -2.52 8.36 63.87
C ARG A 241 -1.59 8.56 65.06
N GLU A 242 -0.38 9.07 64.82
CA GLU A 242 0.57 9.43 65.90
C GLU A 242 -0.01 10.51 66.83
N ARG A 243 -0.68 11.53 66.27
CA ARG A 243 -1.38 12.55 67.06
C ARG A 243 -2.52 11.95 67.89
N GLN A 244 -3.34 11.07 67.32
CA GLN A 244 -4.41 10.39 68.05
C GLN A 244 -3.86 9.55 69.22
N LEU A 245 -2.82 8.75 68.98
CA LEU A 245 -2.15 7.98 70.03
C LEU A 245 -1.57 8.89 71.12
N GLY A 246 -1.01 10.03 70.75
CA GLY A 246 -0.55 11.06 71.69
C GLY A 246 -1.69 11.56 72.58
N TYR A 247 -2.85 11.90 72.01
CA TYR A 247 -4.03 12.33 72.76
C TYR A 247 -4.57 11.23 73.68
N GLU A 248 -4.64 9.99 73.21
CA GLU A 248 -5.07 8.84 74.04
C GLU A 248 -4.12 8.63 75.24
N SER A 249 -2.80 8.67 75.02
CA SER A 249 -1.82 8.52 76.10
C SER A 249 -1.92 9.64 77.15
N LEU A 250 -2.21 10.88 76.71
CA LEU A 250 -2.41 12.01 77.60
C LEU A 250 -3.70 11.85 78.41
N ALA A 251 -4.79 11.41 77.78
CA ALA A 251 -6.05 11.13 78.45
C ALA A 251 -5.89 10.04 79.53
N ASP A 252 -5.14 8.98 79.23
CA ASP A 252 -4.83 7.91 80.20
C ASP A 252 -3.96 8.41 81.36
N GLN A 253 -2.94 9.24 81.11
CA GLN A 253 -2.15 9.86 82.18
C GLN A 253 -3.00 10.77 83.09
N VAL A 254 -3.87 11.58 82.50
CA VAL A 254 -4.77 12.46 83.27
C VAL A 254 -5.72 11.63 84.11
N ARG A 255 -6.30 10.56 83.56
CA ARG A 255 -7.16 9.61 84.28
C ARG A 255 -6.42 8.91 85.41
N ALA A 256 -5.19 8.46 85.19
CA ALA A 256 -4.37 7.84 86.25
C ALA A 256 -4.06 8.84 87.38
N LYS A 257 -3.70 10.09 87.04
CA LYS A 257 -3.47 11.15 88.04
C LYS A 257 -4.73 11.53 88.82
N SER A 258 -5.90 11.58 88.18
CA SER A 258 -7.16 11.89 88.88
C SER A 258 -7.57 10.78 89.84
N LEU A 259 -7.39 9.50 89.45
CA LEU A 259 -7.60 8.35 90.33
C LEU A 259 -6.64 8.35 91.55
N ALA A 260 -5.36 8.68 91.34
CA ALA A 260 -4.40 8.80 92.43
C ALA A 260 -4.79 9.92 93.43
N ARG A 261 -5.23 11.09 92.94
CA ARG A 261 -5.74 12.18 93.79
C ARG A 261 -7.00 11.77 94.57
N ALA A 262 -7.95 11.09 93.93
CA ALA A 262 -9.14 10.60 94.61
C ALA A 262 -8.82 9.58 95.72
N HIS A 263 -7.73 8.81 95.58
CA HIS A 263 -7.24 7.91 96.62
C HIS A 263 -6.60 8.67 97.80
N GLU A 264 -5.82 9.72 97.54
CA GLU A 264 -5.24 10.57 98.59
C GLU A 264 -6.30 11.36 99.39
N GLU A 265 -7.37 11.81 98.73
CA GLU A 265 -8.49 12.52 99.38
C GLU A 265 -9.44 11.59 100.15
N GLY A 266 -9.17 10.28 100.21
CA GLY A 266 -9.94 9.32 101.02
C GLY A 266 -11.34 9.01 100.47
N LEU A 267 -11.61 9.30 99.18
CA LEU A 267 -12.94 9.09 98.57
C LEU A 267 -13.24 7.63 98.18
N PHE A 268 -12.25 6.73 98.24
CA PHE A 268 -12.46 5.29 98.07
C PHE A 268 -12.35 4.57 99.42
N GLY A 269 -13.47 4.52 100.16
CA GLY A 269 -13.66 3.54 101.22
C GLY A 269 -13.71 2.11 100.64
N PRO A 270 -13.40 1.07 101.44
CA PRO A 270 -13.38 -0.33 100.97
C PRO A 270 -14.68 -0.68 100.24
N ARG A 271 -14.56 -1.21 99.02
CA ARG A 271 -15.71 -1.80 98.33
C ARG A 271 -16.14 -3.03 99.11
N ASP A 272 -17.33 -2.99 99.68
CA ASP A 272 -18.01 -4.18 100.15
C ASP A 272 -18.18 -5.16 98.97
N PRO A 273 -17.96 -6.47 99.20
CA PRO A 273 -18.20 -7.48 98.17
C PRO A 273 -19.70 -7.50 97.79
N PRO A 274 -20.05 -7.93 96.56
CA PRO A 274 -21.44 -7.99 96.14
C PRO A 274 -22.23 -8.88 97.11
N ALA A 275 -23.35 -8.36 97.60
CA ALA A 275 -24.29 -9.11 98.41
C ALA A 275 -24.81 -10.31 97.60
N TYR A 276 -24.45 -11.52 98.03
CA TYR A 276 -25.21 -12.72 97.69
C TYR A 276 -26.61 -12.55 98.31
N GLY A 277 -27.55 -12.08 97.50
CA GLY A 277 -28.97 -12.01 97.81
C GLY A 277 -29.71 -13.04 96.98
N THR A 278 -30.26 -14.05 97.64
CA THR A 278 -31.10 -15.10 97.09
C THR A 278 -32.43 -14.55 96.57
N PHE A 279 -32.72 -14.76 95.28
CA PHE A 279 -33.94 -15.42 94.79
C PHE A 279 -33.69 -15.98 93.39
#